data_AF-A0A7L2NLS6-F1
#
_entry.id   AF-A0A7L2NLS6-F1
#
_cell.length_a   1.000
_cell.length_b   1.000
_cell.length_c   1.000
_cell.angle_alpha   90.00
_cell.angle_beta   90.00
_cell.angle_gamma   90.00
#
_symmetry.space_group_name_H-M   'P 1'
#
loop_
_entity.id
_entity.type
_entity.pdbx_description
1 polymer ?
#
loop_
_entity_poly.entity_id
_entity_poly.type
_entity_poly.pdbx_seq_one_letter_code
_entity_poly.pdbx_strand_id
1 'polypeptide(L)'
;EYTIDVFFRQSWRDERLKFDGPMKILPLNNLLASKIWTPDTFFHNGKKSVAHNMTTPNKLLRLVDNGTLLYTMRLTIHAECPMHLEDFPMDVHACPLKFGSCEYPQQPL
;
A
#
# COMPACT_ATOMS: atom_id res chain seq x y z
N GLU A 1 13.97 -7.70 14.22
CA GLU A 1 12.65 -7.46 13.58
C GLU A 1 11.98 -6.28 14.25
N TYR A 2 11.06 -5.63 13.56
CA TYR A 2 10.21 -4.58 14.14
C TYR A 2 8.81 -4.66 13.54
N THR A 3 7.82 -4.10 14.25
CA THR A 3 6.42 -4.08 13.82
C THR A 3 6.00 -2.63 13.58
N ILE A 4 5.30 -2.38 12.49
CA ILE A 4 4.76 -1.06 12.14
C ILE A 4 3.29 -1.16 11.72
N ASP A 5 2.45 -0.25 12.22
CA ASP A 5 1.06 -0.08 11.80
C ASP A 5 0.95 1.19 10.96
N VAL A 6 0.50 1.04 9.71
CA VAL A 6 0.50 2.14 8.72
C VAL A 6 -0.83 2.22 7.98
N PHE A 7 -1.20 3.44 7.62
CA PHE A 7 -2.16 3.70 6.55
C PHE A 7 -1.41 3.85 5.22
N PHE A 8 -1.32 2.76 4.47
CA PHE A 8 -0.64 2.74 3.18
C PHE A 8 -1.55 3.29 2.09
N ARG A 9 -1.09 4.35 1.40
CA ARG A 9 -1.85 5.08 0.38
C ARG A 9 -1.15 4.97 -0.96
N GLN A 10 -1.92 4.62 -1.99
CA GLN A 10 -1.44 4.47 -3.36
C GLN A 10 -2.33 5.29 -4.28
N SER A 11 -1.72 5.97 -5.24
CA SER A 11 -2.44 6.69 -6.29
C SER A 11 -1.88 6.35 -7.65
N TRP A 12 -2.77 6.07 -8.59
CA TRP A 12 -2.45 5.81 -9.99
C TRP A 12 -3.58 6.32 -10.87
N ARG A 13 -3.31 6.48 -12.16
CA ARG A 13 -4.31 6.88 -13.15
C ARG A 13 -4.70 5.69 -14.00
N ASP A 14 -6.00 5.41 -14.06
CA ASP A 14 -6.57 4.43 -14.99
C ASP A 14 -7.53 5.14 -15.94
N GLU A 15 -7.12 5.29 -17.19
CA GLU A 15 -7.90 6.03 -18.18
C GLU A 15 -9.24 5.37 -18.51
N ARG A 16 -9.37 4.06 -18.29
CA ARG A 16 -10.59 3.28 -18.53
C ARG A 16 -11.72 3.65 -17.55
N LEU A 17 -11.38 4.30 -16.45
CA LEU A 17 -12.29 4.69 -15.37
C LEU A 17 -12.63 6.17 -15.36
N LYS A 18 -12.29 6.92 -16.43
CA LYS A 18 -12.77 8.29 -16.60
C LYS A 18 -14.30 8.30 -16.64
N PHE A 19 -14.90 9.27 -15.99
CA PHE A 19 -16.35 9.44 -15.97
C PHE A 19 -16.70 10.92 -16.01
N ASP A 20 -17.86 11.24 -16.59
CA ASP A 20 -18.42 12.59 -16.58
C ASP A 20 -19.70 12.60 -15.74
N GLY A 21 -19.87 13.64 -14.93
CA GLY A 21 -20.97 13.74 -13.99
C GLY A 21 -20.85 14.91 -13.04
N PRO A 22 -21.92 15.18 -12.25
CA PRO A 22 -21.94 16.31 -11.33
C PRO A 22 -20.97 16.14 -10.15
N MET A 23 -20.60 14.90 -9.82
CA MET A 23 -19.64 14.59 -8.76
C MET A 23 -18.23 14.48 -9.35
N LYS A 24 -17.26 15.12 -8.72
CA LYS A 24 -15.84 15.02 -9.12
C LYS A 24 -15.10 13.83 -8.55
N ILE A 25 -15.62 13.27 -7.45
CA ILE A 25 -15.01 12.15 -6.72
C ILE A 25 -16.10 11.15 -6.37
N LEU A 26 -15.88 9.89 -6.77
CA LEU A 26 -16.74 8.76 -6.44
C LEU A 26 -16.05 7.87 -5.40
N PRO A 27 -16.58 7.77 -4.17
CA PRO A 27 -16.16 6.73 -3.23
C PRO A 27 -16.72 5.38 -3.70
N LEU A 28 -15.85 4.39 -3.84
CA LEU A 28 -16.21 3.06 -4.30
C LEU A 28 -16.35 2.11 -3.12
N ASN A 29 -17.37 1.25 -3.16
CA ASN A 29 -17.55 0.20 -2.18
C ASN A 29 -16.57 -0.97 -2.42
N ASN A 30 -16.46 -1.89 -1.46
CA ASN A 30 -15.53 -3.02 -1.54
C ASN A 30 -15.79 -3.96 -2.74
N LEU A 31 -17.05 -4.06 -3.20
CA LEU A 31 -17.42 -4.92 -4.35
C LEU A 31 -16.93 -4.35 -5.68
N LEU A 32 -16.98 -3.03 -5.86
CA LEU A 32 -16.43 -2.37 -7.04
C LEU A 32 -14.90 -2.31 -6.96
N ALA A 33 -14.36 -2.06 -5.77
CA ALA A 33 -12.92 -2.03 -5.56
C ALA A 33 -12.23 -3.37 -5.89
N SER A 34 -12.89 -4.51 -5.69
CA SER A 34 -12.33 -5.83 -6.06
C SER A 34 -12.34 -6.14 -7.55
N LYS A 35 -13.08 -5.36 -8.36
CA LYS A 35 -13.14 -5.50 -9.83
C LYS A 35 -12.19 -4.56 -10.56
N ILE A 36 -11.60 -3.60 -9.85
CA ILE A 36 -10.66 -2.63 -10.39
C ILE A 36 -9.26 -3.18 -10.21
N TRP A 37 -8.42 -3.04 -11.24
CA TRP A 37 -7.02 -3.38 -11.13
C TRP A 37 -6.37 -2.54 -10.02
N THR A 38 -5.66 -3.19 -9.11
CA THR A 38 -4.89 -2.55 -8.04
C THR A 38 -3.45 -3.04 -8.10
N PRO A 39 -2.46 -2.16 -7.85
CA PRO A 39 -1.05 -2.54 -7.91
C PRO A 39 -0.73 -3.64 -6.89
N ASP A 40 0.07 -4.60 -7.32
CA ASP A 40 0.53 -5.79 -6.60
C ASP A 40 1.68 -5.47 -5.62
N THR A 41 1.48 -4.48 -4.76
CA THR A 41 2.55 -4.01 -3.88
C THR A 41 2.85 -5.00 -2.76
N PHE A 42 4.11 -5.43 -2.69
CA PHE A 42 4.62 -6.37 -1.71
C PHE A 42 5.77 -5.76 -0.90
N PHE A 43 5.96 -6.21 0.35
CA PHE A 43 7.03 -5.78 1.24
C PHE A 43 8.21 -6.77 1.18
N HIS A 44 9.28 -6.42 0.49
CA HIS A 44 10.43 -7.30 0.25
C HIS A 44 11.09 -7.83 1.52
N ASN A 45 11.15 -7.02 2.58
CA ASN A 45 11.66 -7.42 3.89
C ASN A 45 10.55 -7.68 4.91
N GLY A 46 9.30 -7.83 4.46
CA GLY A 46 8.18 -8.22 5.30
C GLY A 46 8.21 -9.72 5.57
N LYS A 47 8.44 -10.14 6.82
CA LYS A 47 8.31 -11.55 7.22
C LYS A 47 6.86 -11.97 7.35
N LYS A 48 6.00 -11.05 7.79
CA LYS A 48 4.55 -11.23 7.86
C LYS A 48 3.86 -9.87 7.72
N SER A 49 2.90 -9.75 6.81
CA SER A 49 2.05 -8.57 6.68
C SER A 49 0.58 -8.96 6.87
N VAL A 50 -0.12 -8.26 7.78
CA VAL A 50 -1.54 -8.49 8.07
C VAL A 50 -2.33 -7.29 7.57
N ALA A 51 -3.21 -7.53 6.59
CA ALA A 51 -4.21 -6.56 6.19
C ALA A 51 -5.40 -6.60 7.16
N HIS A 52 -5.74 -5.46 7.76
CA HIS A 52 -6.83 -5.42 8.74
C HIS A 52 -8.19 -5.55 8.05
N ASN A 53 -8.95 -6.58 8.41
CA ASN A 53 -10.23 -6.95 7.79
C ASN A 53 -11.46 -6.88 8.73
N MET A 54 -11.29 -6.38 9.96
CA MET A 54 -12.33 -6.35 10.99
C MET A 54 -12.74 -4.91 11.30
N THR A 55 -14.02 -4.50 11.31
CA THR A 55 -15.29 -5.23 11.00
C THR A 55 -15.67 -5.26 9.52
N THR A 56 -15.00 -4.47 8.67
CA THR A 56 -15.06 -4.56 7.20
C THR A 56 -13.62 -4.47 6.66
N PRO A 57 -13.34 -4.95 5.43
CA PRO A 57 -12.06 -4.70 4.79
C PRO A 57 -11.75 -3.20 4.81
N ASN A 58 -10.68 -2.79 5.49
CA ASN A 58 -10.28 -1.38 5.62
C ASN A 58 -9.64 -0.87 4.32
N LYS A 59 -10.36 -1.02 3.21
CA LYS A 59 -9.98 -0.63 1.86
C LYS A 59 -10.89 0.51 1.44
N LEU A 60 -10.30 1.69 1.26
CA LEU A 60 -11.02 2.83 0.71
C LEU A 60 -10.47 3.13 -0.68
N LEU A 61 -11.33 3.04 -1.69
CA LEU A 61 -10.99 3.40 -3.06
C LEU A 61 -11.82 4.62 -3.46
N ARG A 62 -11.15 5.70 -3.88
CA ARG A 62 -11.79 6.92 -4.42
C ARG A 62 -11.35 7.11 -5.85
N LEU A 63 -12.31 7.35 -6.74
CA LEU A 63 -12.08 7.61 -8.15
C LEU A 63 -12.38 9.08 -8.45
N VAL A 64 -11.41 9.78 -9.03
CA VAL A 64 -11.55 11.15 -9.54
C VAL A 64 -12.03 11.09 -11.00
N ASP A 65 -12.81 12.07 -11.43
CA ASP A 65 -13.39 12.18 -12.79
C ASP A 65 -12.37 11.93 -13.93
N ASN A 66 -11.13 12.40 -13.74
CA ASN A 66 -10.04 12.24 -14.70
C ASN A 66 -9.41 10.82 -14.77
N GLY A 67 -9.96 9.85 -14.03
CA GLY A 67 -9.49 8.47 -13.94
C GLY A 67 -8.46 8.21 -12.83
N THR A 68 -8.16 9.20 -11.98
CA THR A 68 -7.20 9.01 -10.88
C THR A 68 -7.84 8.24 -9.74
N LEU A 69 -7.22 7.13 -9.35
CA LEU A 69 -7.60 6.34 -8.19
C LEU A 69 -6.74 6.71 -6.98
N LEU A 70 -7.37 6.74 -5.82
CA LEU A 70 -6.73 6.78 -4.51
C LEU A 70 -7.18 5.57 -3.71
N TYR A 71 -6.26 4.67 -3.43
CA TYR A 71 -6.47 3.47 -2.64
C TYR A 71 -5.76 3.62 -1.29
N THR A 72 -6.49 3.38 -0.21
CA THR A 72 -5.94 3.42 1.15
C THR A 72 -6.25 2.11 1.85
N MET A 73 -5.23 1.53 2.48
CA MET A 73 -5.37 0.35 3.33
C MET A 73 -4.64 0.52 4.66
N ARG A 74 -5.16 -0.08 5.73
CA ARG A 74 -4.42 -0.21 6.99
C ARG A 74 -3.68 -1.54 7.02
N LEU A 75 -2.38 -1.51 7.32
CA LEU A 75 -1.51 -2.68 7.37
C LEU A 75 -0.73 -2.72 8.68
N THR A 76 -0.66 -3.90 9.29
CA THR A 76 0.39 -4.22 10.27
C THR A 76 1.47 -5.02 9.55
N ILE A 77 2.70 -4.52 9.56
CA ILE A 77 3.84 -5.12 8.87
C ILE A 77 4.89 -5.52 9.91
N HIS A 78 5.27 -6.80 9.90
CA HIS A 78 6.43 -7.31 10.62
C HIS A 78 7.59 -7.36 9.65
N ALA A 79 8.53 -6.42 9.80
CA ALA A 79 9.65 -6.24 8.90
C ALA A 79 10.97 -6.71 9.54
N GLU A 80 11.83 -7.27 8.70
CA GLU A 80 13.18 -7.60 9.05
C GLU A 80 14.03 -6.33 9.17
N CYS A 81 14.78 -6.25 10.27
CA CYS A 81 15.78 -5.22 10.49
C CYS A 81 17.09 -5.92 10.93
N PRO A 82 18.13 -5.92 10.10
CA PRO A 82 19.44 -6.39 10.49
C PRO A 82 20.07 -5.36 11.45
N MET A 83 20.35 -5.79 12.68
CA MET A 83 20.97 -4.97 13.72
C MET A 83 22.38 -5.49 13.99
N HIS A 84 23.34 -4.58 14.17
CA HIS A 84 24.72 -4.88 14.54
C HIS A 84 24.92 -4.46 16.00
N LEU A 85 24.93 -5.43 16.92
CA LEU A 85 24.89 -5.21 18.37
C LEU A 85 26.31 -5.12 18.98
N GLU A 86 27.26 -4.52 18.26
CA GLU A 86 28.67 -4.45 18.69
C GLU A 86 28.85 -3.46 19.87
N ASP A 87 28.10 -2.35 19.87
CA ASP A 87 28.18 -1.26 20.86
C ASP A 87 27.04 -1.27 21.88
N PHE A 88 26.45 -2.43 22.16
CA PHE A 88 25.30 -2.54 23.06
C PHE A 88 25.59 -1.93 24.46
N PRO A 89 24.72 -1.06 25.02
CA PRO A 89 23.39 -0.65 24.55
C PRO A 89 23.36 0.72 23.83
N MET A 90 24.52 1.27 23.43
CA MET A 90 24.69 2.61 22.86
C MET A 90 24.77 2.60 21.32
N ASP A 91 24.27 1.54 20.71
CA ASP A 91 24.22 1.33 19.26
C ASP A 91 23.08 2.10 18.59
N VAL A 92 23.25 2.34 17.28
CA VAL A 92 22.24 2.99 16.43
C VAL A 92 21.97 2.09 15.22
N HIS A 93 20.69 1.89 14.91
CA HIS A 93 20.27 1.03 13.80
C HIS A 93 19.34 1.75 12.85
N ALA A 94 19.55 1.53 11.55
CA ALA A 94 18.62 1.93 10.51
C ALA A 94 17.79 0.72 10.07
N CYS A 95 16.49 0.73 10.37
CA CYS A 95 15.57 -0.34 9.98
C CYS A 95 14.78 0.06 8.72
N PRO A 96 15.13 -0.45 7.53
CA PRO A 96 14.45 -0.07 6.30
C PRO A 96 13.09 -0.76 6.18
N LEU A 97 12.13 -0.09 5.52
CA LEU A 97 10.92 -0.73 5.02
C LEU A 97 10.98 -0.73 3.49
N LYS A 98 11.13 -1.90 2.87
CA LYS A 98 11.30 -2.04 1.41
C LYS A 98 10.02 -2.58 0.81
N PHE A 99 9.44 -1.88 -0.15
CA PHE A 99 8.25 -2.32 -0.89
C PHE A 99 8.37 -1.99 -2.38
N GLY A 100 7.66 -2.76 -3.20
CA GLY A 100 7.68 -2.63 -4.64
C GLY A 100 6.59 -3.48 -5.29
N SER A 101 6.51 -3.41 -6.62
CA SER A 101 5.69 -4.35 -7.40
C SER A 101 6.40 -5.71 -7.49
N CYS A 102 5.63 -6.79 -7.48
CA CYS A 102 6.14 -8.15 -7.64
C CYS A 102 6.31 -8.51 -9.12
N GLU A 103 5.38 -8.07 -9.98
CA GLU A 103 5.28 -8.48 -11.38
C GLU A 103 5.80 -7.42 -12.36
N TYR A 104 5.86 -6.15 -11.98
CA TYR A 104 6.24 -5.05 -12.86
C TYR A 104 7.65 -4.53 -12.52
N PRO A 105 8.71 -5.03 -13.18
CA PRO A 105 10.06 -4.50 -12.99
C PRO A 105 10.16 -3.07 -13.51
N GLN A 106 11.05 -2.27 -12.90
CA GLN A 106 11.36 -0.94 -13.42
C GLN A 106 11.92 -1.08 -14.84
N GLN A 107 11.23 -0.53 -15.83
CA GLN A 107 11.81 -0.33 -17.14
C GLN A 107 12.93 0.72 -17.00
N PRO A 108 14.16 0.44 -17.46
CA PRO A 108 15.19 1.45 -17.55
C PRO A 108 14.68 2.61 -18.42
N LEU A 109 14.84 3.85 -17.93
CA LEU A 109 14.67 5.07 -18.71
C LEU A 109 15.68 5.14 -19.85
#